data_AF-A0A512TIU7-F1
#
_entry.id   AF-A0A512TIU7-F1
#
_cell.length_a   1.000
_cell.length_b   1.000
_cell.length_c   1.000
_cell.angle_alpha   90.00
_cell.angle_beta   90.00
_cell.angle_gamma   90.00
#
_symmetry.space_group_name_H-M   'P 1'
#
loop_
_entity.id
_entity.type
_entity.pdbx_description
1 polymer ?
#
loop_
_entity_poly.entity_id
_entity_poly.type
_entity_poly.pdbx_seq_one_letter_code
_entity_poly.pdbx_strand_id
1 'polypeptide(L)' 'MAEKEELKQELQWVKYRIRMLDIIEEKLVQMRNMAEVVKKGSLSEDEVESINEKINNLAEQARALDEESRKFEFL' A
#
# COMPACT_ATOMS: atom_id res chain seq x y z
N MET A 1 14.34 -32.04 8.99
CA MET A 1 13.47 -31.34 9.96
C MET A 1 13.64 -29.82 9.88
N ALA A 2 14.87 -29.30 9.76
CA ALA A 2 15.13 -27.87 9.55
C ALA A 2 14.49 -27.30 8.27
N GLU A 3 14.71 -27.95 7.12
CA GLU A 3 14.12 -27.56 5.82
C GLU A 3 12.58 -27.43 5.86
N LYS A 4 11.90 -28.33 6.55
CA LYS A 4 10.43 -28.27 6.70
C LYS A 4 9.99 -27.05 7.50
N GLU A 5 10.80 -26.59 8.46
CA GLU A 5 10.47 -25.45 9.29
C GLU A 5 10.77 -24.13 8.58
N GLU A 6 11.88 -24.06 7.82
CA GLU A 6 12.21 -22.94 6.92
C GLU A 6 11.09 -22.72 5.90
N LEU A 7 10.63 -23.78 5.22
CA LEU A 7 9.53 -23.70 4.25
C LEU A 7 8.22 -23.21 4.87
N LYS A 8 7.95 -23.51 6.15
CA LYS A 8 6.77 -22.97 6.83
C LYS A 8 6.90 -21.48 7.09
N GLN A 9 8.09 -21.01 7.48
CA GLN A 9 8.34 -19.58 7.71
C GLN A 9 8.22 -18.79 6.42
N GLU A 10 8.80 -19.29 5.32
CA GLU A 10 8.61 -18.73 3.97
C GLU A 10 7.13 -18.65 3.60
N LEU A 11 6.37 -19.73 3.82
CA LEU A 11 4.94 -19.73 3.52
C LEU A 11 4.16 -18.70 4.35
N GLN A 12 4.49 -18.51 5.63
CA GLN A 12 3.86 -17.48 6.46
C GLN A 12 4.21 -16.07 5.98
N TRP A 13 5.47 -15.84 5.60
CA TRP A 13 5.88 -14.57 5.04
C TRP A 13 5.18 -14.27 3.71
N VAL A 14 5.09 -15.23 2.78
CA VAL A 14 4.37 -15.05 1.52
C VAL A 14 2.90 -14.70 1.77
N LYS A 15 2.24 -15.41 2.69
CA LYS A 15 0.84 -15.10 3.08
C LYS A 15 0.70 -13.70 3.68
N TYR A 16 1.68 -13.29 4.49
CA TYR A 16 1.72 -11.94 5.05
C TYR A 16 1.88 -10.90 3.94
N ARG A 17 2.84 -11.10 3.02
CA ARG A 17 3.12 -10.21 1.91
C ARG A 17 1.93 -10.05 0.97
N ILE A 18 1.19 -11.12 0.67
CA ILE A 18 -0.03 -11.06 -0.13
C ILE A 18 -1.06 -10.13 0.53
N ARG A 19 -1.32 -10.28 1.84
CA ARG A 19 -2.25 -9.41 2.56
C ARG A 19 -1.82 -7.94 2.56
N MET A 20 -0.52 -7.67 2.65
CA MET A 20 -0.02 -6.29 2.59
C MET A 20 -0.16 -5.70 1.19
N LEU A 21 0.04 -6.51 0.14
CA LEU A 21 -0.20 -6.10 -1.25
C LEU A 21 -1.68 -5.77 -1.51
N ASP A 22 -2.61 -6.55 -0.96
CA ASP A 22 -4.05 -6.25 -1.06
C ASP A 22 -4.38 -4.87 -0.46
N ILE A 23 -3.84 -4.57 0.74
CA ILE A 23 -4.02 -3.27 1.40
C ILE A 23 -3.38 -2.13 0.60
N ILE A 24 -2.21 -2.36 0.00
CA ILE A 24 -1.55 -1.37 -0.88
C ILE A 24 -2.42 -1.10 -2.11
N GLU A 25 -2.97 -2.15 -2.75
CA GLU A 25 -3.85 -2.00 -3.91
C GLU A 25 -5.09 -1.16 -3.57
N GLU A 26 -5.74 -1.40 -2.43
CA GLU A 26 -6.88 -0.60 -1.97
C GLU A 26 -6.52 0.89 -1.86
N LYS A 27 -5.34 1.20 -1.30
CA LYS A 27 -4.86 2.60 -1.20
C LYS A 27 -4.60 3.22 -2.58
N LEU A 28 -4.00 2.48 -3.50
CA LEU A 28 -3.75 2.95 -4.86
C LEU A 28 -5.06 3.20 -5.62
N VAL A 29 -6.07 2.35 -5.44
CA VAL A 29 -7.41 2.56 -6.01
C VAL A 29 -8.06 3.82 -5.43
N GLN A 30 -7.94 4.06 -4.12
CA GLN A 30 -8.43 5.29 -3.49
C GLN A 30 -7.75 6.53 -4.08
N MET A 31 -6.42 6.52 -4.19
CA MET A 31 -5.65 7.62 -4.81
C MET A 31 -6.11 7.90 -6.24
N ARG A 32 -6.29 6.85 -7.06
CA ARG A 32 -6.78 6.97 -8.44
C ARG A 32 -8.17 7.61 -8.49
N ASN A 33 -9.09 7.16 -7.62
CA ASN A 33 -10.44 7.69 -7.58
C ASN A 33 -10.45 9.18 -7.19
N MET A 34 -9.60 9.58 -6.24
CA MET A 34 -9.43 10.99 -5.86
C MET A 34 -8.88 11.84 -7.02
N ALA A 35 -7.86 11.34 -7.73
CA ALA A 35 -7.30 12.03 -8.90
C ALA A 35 -8.33 12.18 -10.04
N GLU A 36 -9.19 11.18 -10.23
CA GLU A 36 -10.28 11.26 -11.21
C GLU A 36 -11.35 12.28 -10.83
N VAL A 37 -11.62 12.49 -9.53
CA VAL A 37 -12.51 13.56 -9.05
C VAL A 37 -11.93 14.93 -9.37
N VAL A 38 -10.64 15.15 -9.09
CA VAL A 38 -9.94 16.41 -9.42
C VAL A 38 -9.97 16.70 -10.91
N LYS A 39 -9.73 15.68 -11.74
CA LYS A 39 -9.72 15.83 -13.21
C LYS A 39 -11.08 16.22 -13.80
N LYS A 40 -12.18 15.74 -13.21
CA LYS A 40 -13.55 15.90 -13.75
C LYS A 40 -14.34 17.03 -13.11
N GLY A 41 -13.96 17.46 -11.91
CA GLY A 41 -14.69 18.45 -11.13
C GLY A 41 -14.23 19.89 -11.40
N SER A 42 -15.14 20.84 -11.21
CA SER A 42 -14.81 22.24 -10.98
C SER A 42 -14.58 22.45 -9.48
N LEU A 43 -13.42 21.99 -9.00
CA LEU A 43 -13.00 22.17 -7.60
C LEU A 43 -12.27 23.50 -7.43
N SER A 44 -12.35 24.08 -6.24
CA SER A 44 -11.49 25.21 -5.86
C SER A 44 -10.04 24.75 -5.64
N GLU A 45 -9.12 25.71 -5.60
CA GLU A 45 -7.71 25.43 -5.28
C GLU A 45 -7.56 24.76 -3.90
N ASP A 46 -8.28 25.25 -2.88
CA ASP A 46 -8.29 24.67 -1.53
C ASP A 46 -8.79 23.21 -1.52
N GLU A 47 -9.82 22.90 -2.31
CA GLU A 47 -10.33 21.53 -2.44
C GLU A 47 -9.33 20.59 -3.12
N VAL A 48 -8.64 21.09 -4.16
CA VAL A 48 -7.56 20.35 -4.84
C VAL A 48 -6.39 20.11 -3.90
N GLU A 49 -6.00 21.11 -3.10
CA GLU A 49 -4.93 20.98 -2.10
C GLU A 49 -5.28 19.92 -1.05
N SER A 50 -6.49 19.97 -0.48
CA SER A 50 -6.93 18.96 0.49
C SER A 50 -6.95 17.54 -0.08
N ILE A 51 -7.28 17.38 -1.37
CA ILE A 51 -7.21 16.07 -2.04
C ILE A 51 -5.76 15.63 -2.21
N ASN A 52 -4.85 16.54 -2.61
CA ASN A 52 -3.43 16.23 -2.76
C ASN A 52 -2.80 15.80 -1.44
N GLU A 53 -3.14 16.44 -0.32
CA GLU A 53 -2.69 16.02 1.02
C GLU A 53 -3.09 14.58 1.34
N LYS A 54 -4.35 14.22 1.05
CA LYS A 54 -4.87 12.85 1.26
C LYS A 54 -4.16 11.83 0.37
N ILE A 55 -3.93 12.16 -0.90
CA ILE A 55 -3.20 11.31 -1.85
C ILE A 55 -1.77 11.07 -1.35
N ASN A 56 -1.09 12.13 -0.89
CA ASN A 56 0.28 12.03 -0.38
C ASN A 56 0.36 11.16 0.89
N ASN A 57 -0.61 11.32 1.80
CA ASN A 57 -0.69 10.49 3.00
C ASN A 57 -0.91 9.00 2.65
N LEU A 58 -1.80 8.70 1.69
CA LEU A 58 -1.98 7.33 1.20
C LEU A 58 -0.71 6.77 0.56
N ALA A 59 0.03 7.60 -0.19
CA ALA A 59 1.30 7.21 -0.82
C ALA A 59 2.40 6.92 0.20
N GLU A 60 2.47 7.66 1.31
CA GLU A 60 3.37 7.36 2.43
C GLU A 60 3.01 6.03 3.10
N GLN A 61 1.73 5.80 3.38
CA GLN A 61 1.27 4.54 3.97
C GLN A 61 1.57 3.34 3.05
N ALA A 62 1.32 3.47 1.75
CA ALA A 62 1.61 2.42 0.78
C ALA A 62 3.10 2.08 0.72
N ARG A 63 3.97 3.10 0.72
CA ARG A 63 5.43 2.91 0.77
C ARG A 63 5.88 2.22 2.05
N ALA A 64 5.38 2.65 3.21
CA ALA A 64 5.72 2.05 4.49
C ALA A 64 5.34 0.55 4.56
N LEU A 65 4.14 0.19 4.07
CA LEU A 65 3.68 -1.20 4.00
C LEU A 65 4.53 -2.03 3.03
N ASP A 66 4.92 -1.45 1.89
CA ASP A 66 5.76 -2.12 0.91
C ASP A 66 7.16 -2.39 1.46
N GLU A 67 7.77 -1.40 2.11
CA GLU A 67 9.09 -1.52 2.74
C GLU A 67 9.10 -2.53 3.89
N GLU A 68 8.07 -2.51 4.74
CA GLU A 68 7.96 -3.41 5.88
C GLU A 68 7.80 -4.87 5.40
N SER A 69 6.86 -5.13 4.50
CA SER A 69 6.53 -6.49 4.09
C SER A 69 7.54 -7.15 3.14
N ARG A 70 8.44 -6.37 2.51
CA ARG A 70 9.56 -6.89 1.70
C ARG A 70 10.69 -7.48 2.53
N LYS A 71 10.81 -7.11 3.82
CA LYS A 71 11.90 -7.59 4.68
C LYS A 71 11.65 -9.04 5.09
N PHE A 72 12.13 -9.97 4.27
CA PHE A 72 12.31 -11.37 4.65
C PHE A 72 13.68 -11.57 5.33
N GLU A 73 14.00 -10.73 6.32
CA GLU A 73 15.29 -10.78 7.00
C GLU A 73 15.16 -11.47 8.36
N PHE A 74 14.83 -12.76 8.36
CA PHE A 74 14.99 -13.66 9.53
C PHE A 74 15.24 -15.11 9.09
N LEU A 75 16.09 -15.31 8.08
CA LEU A 75 16.84 -16.57 7.87
C LEU A 75 18.31 -16.32 8.21
#